data_AF-A0A897N295-F1
#
_entry.id   AF-A0A897N295-F1
#
_cell.length_a   1.000
_cell.length_b   1.000
_cell.length_c   1.000
_cell.angle_alpha   90.00
_cell.angle_beta   90.00
_cell.angle_gamma   90.00
#
_symmetry.space_group_name_H-M   'P 1'
#
loop_
_entity.id
_entity.type
_entity.pdbx_description
1 polymer ?
#
loop_
_entity_poly.entity_id
_entity_poly.type
_entity_poly.pdbx_seq_one_letter_code
_entity_poly.pdbx_strand_id
1 'polypeptide(L)' 'MGPTDYNLPDDYEQRVEDGTMSDWYTQERARRQAMNQKTAFSKHVEQEQEKLRLLQRIRQYVKLGK' A
#
# COMPACT_ATOMS: atom_id res chain seq x y z
N MET A 1 -18.25 -9.56 18.19
CA MET A 1 -17.45 -9.91 17.00
C MET A 1 -16.63 -8.68 16.65
N GLY A 2 -15.30 -8.76 16.76
CA GLY A 2 -14.43 -7.64 16.38
C GLY A 2 -14.53 -7.36 14.88
N PRO A 3 -14.30 -6.11 14.44
CA PRO A 3 -14.23 -5.81 13.02
C PRO A 3 -13.12 -6.66 12.42
N THR A 4 -13.46 -7.55 11.49
CA THR A 4 -12.45 -8.26 10.71
C THR A 4 -11.64 -7.22 9.93
N ASP A 5 -10.31 -7.31 9.94
CA ASP A 5 -9.42 -6.42 9.14
C ASP A 5 -9.62 -6.55 7.61
N TYR A 6 -10.60 -7.35 7.20
CA TYR A 6 -10.92 -7.70 5.83
C TYR A 6 -12.28 -7.09 5.48
N ASN A 7 -12.28 -6.29 4.40
CA ASN A 7 -13.51 -6.05 3.65
C ASN A 7 -13.89 -7.39 3.03
N LEU A 8 -15.01 -7.97 3.48
CA LEU A 8 -15.50 -9.25 2.97
C LEU A 8 -15.82 -9.13 1.47
N PRO A 9 -15.67 -10.22 0.69
CA PRO A 9 -16.02 -10.19 -0.72
C PRO A 9 -17.53 -10.13 -0.91
N ASP A 10 -17.98 -9.59 -2.04
CA ASP A 10 -19.42 -9.42 -2.34
C ASP A 10 -20.19 -10.75 -2.38
N ASP A 11 -19.50 -11.86 -2.62
CA ASP A 11 -20.03 -13.23 -2.66
C ASP A 11 -19.73 -14.02 -1.37
N TYR A 12 -19.56 -13.33 -0.23
CA TYR A 12 -19.22 -13.94 1.07
C TYR A 12 -20.10 -15.13 1.45
N GLU A 13 -21.43 -14.97 1.41
CA GLU A 13 -22.37 -16.03 1.82
C GLU A 13 -22.21 -17.29 0.95
N GLN A 14 -22.09 -17.12 -0.38
CA GLN A 14 -21.86 -18.23 -1.31
C GLN A 14 -20.53 -18.95 -1.00
N ARG A 15 -19.46 -18.20 -0.71
CA ARG A 15 -18.15 -18.78 -0.37
C ARG A 15 -18.15 -19.50 0.97
N VAL A 16 -18.98 -19.07 1.93
CA VAL A 16 -19.16 -19.78 3.20
C VAL A 16 -19.86 -21.10 2.96
N GLU A 17 -20.95 -21.09 2.17
CA GLU A 17 -21.67 -22.30 1.78
C GLU A 17 -20.77 -23.29 1.01
N ASP A 18 -19.97 -22.78 0.08
CA ASP A 18 -19.03 -23.58 -0.71
C ASP A 18 -17.76 -23.97 0.05
N GLY A 19 -17.56 -23.45 1.27
CA GLY A 19 -16.38 -23.71 2.10
C GLY A 19 -15.07 -23.11 1.56
N THR A 20 -15.13 -22.15 0.63
CA THR A 20 -13.95 -21.57 -0.06
C THR A 20 -13.42 -20.29 0.60
N MET A 21 -14.01 -19.86 1.72
CA MET A 21 -13.59 -18.64 2.42
C MET A 21 -12.13 -18.67 2.91
N SER A 22 -11.60 -19.84 3.29
CA SER A 22 -10.20 -19.98 3.71
C SER A 22 -9.22 -19.61 2.59
N ASP A 23 -9.54 -20.00 1.36
CA ASP A 23 -8.70 -19.74 0.19
C ASP A 23 -8.75 -18.25 -0.16
N TRP A 24 -9.93 -17.65 -0.07
CA TRP A 24 -10.09 -16.22 -0.25
C TRP A 24 -9.25 -15.40 0.75
N TYR A 25 -9.31 -15.74 2.05
CA TYR A 25 -8.50 -15.06 3.07
C TYR A 25 -6.99 -15.19 2.79
N THR A 26 -6.57 -16.35 2.30
CA THR A 26 -5.17 -16.62 1.96
C THR A 26 -4.71 -15.77 0.78
N GLN A 27 -5.52 -15.72 -0.28
CA GLN A 27 -5.25 -14.91 -1.47
C GLN A 27 -5.24 -13.41 -1.14
N GLU A 28 -6.19 -12.92 -0.36
CA GLU A 28 -6.26 -11.51 0.01
C GLU A 28 -5.06 -11.08 0.87
N ARG A 29 -4.60 -11.95 1.77
CA ARG A 29 -3.36 -11.72 2.52
C ARG A 29 -2.15 -11.63 1.59
N ALA A 30 -2.01 -12.56 0.65
CA ALA A 30 -0.91 -12.55 -0.32
C ALA A 30 -0.94 -11.29 -1.19
N ARG A 31 -2.12 -10.87 -1.66
CA ARG A 31 -2.31 -9.63 -2.42
C ARG A 31 -1.86 -8.41 -1.64
N ARG A 32 -2.27 -8.27 -0.37
CA ARG A 32 -1.86 -7.16 0.49
C ARG A 32 -0.36 -7.17 0.75
N GLN A 33 0.25 -8.34 0.98
CA GLN A 33 1.69 -8.45 1.14
C GLN A 33 2.44 -8.02 -0.12
N ALA A 34 1.96 -8.42 -1.31
CA ALA A 34 2.54 -8.00 -2.59
C ALA A 34 2.40 -6.48 -2.80
N MET A 35 1.24 -5.90 -2.52
CA MET A 35 1.01 -4.44 -2.63
C MET A 35 1.86 -3.64 -1.65
N ASN A 36 2.07 -4.15 -0.44
CA ASN A 36 2.88 -3.51 0.59
C ASN A 36 4.37 -3.87 0.48
N GLN A 37 4.76 -4.70 -0.49
CA GLN A 37 6.15 -5.07 -0.69
C GLN A 37 6.91 -3.84 -1.20
N LYS A 38 7.76 -3.27 -0.34
CA LYS A 38 8.71 -2.24 -0.75
C LYS A 38 9.76 -2.86 -1.66
N THR A 39 9.50 -2.86 -2.96
CA THR A 39 10.45 -3.29 -3.98
C THR A 39 11.67 -2.37 -4.01
N ALA A 40 12.80 -2.86 -4.53
CA ALA A 40 14.00 -2.02 -4.71
C ALA A 40 13.68 -0.78 -5.57
N PHE A 41 12.82 -0.95 -6.57
CA PHE A 41 12.34 0.14 -7.42
C PHE A 41 11.52 1.17 -6.64
N SER A 42 10.53 0.74 -5.85
CA SER A 42 9.71 1.68 -5.08
C SER A 42 10.54 2.47 -4.06
N LYS A 43 11.52 1.82 -3.42
CA LYS A 43 12.47 2.49 -2.52
C LYS A 43 13.34 3.51 -3.26
N HIS A 44 13.82 3.18 -4.46
CA HIS A 44 14.62 4.10 -5.26
C HIS A 44 13.82 5.34 -5.69
N VAL A 45 12.57 5.15 -6.14
CA VAL A 45 11.67 6.27 -6.48
C VAL A 45 11.40 7.16 -5.27
N GLU A 46 11.15 6.57 -4.09
CA GLU A 46 10.94 7.31 -2.82
C GLU A 46 12.16 8.19 -2.49
N GLN A 47 13.37 7.66 -2.64
CA GLN A 47 14.62 8.41 -2.42
C GLN A 47 14.82 9.56 -3.41
N GLU A 48 14.57 9.35 -4.71
CA GLU A 48 14.70 10.40 -5.71
C GLU A 48 13.66 11.51 -5.51
N GLN A 49 12.43 11.16 -5.12
CA GLN A 49 11.42 12.15 -4.77
C GLN A 49 11.84 12.98 -3.55
N GLU A 50 12.44 12.37 -2.54
CA GLU A 50 12.92 13.08 -1.35
C GLU A 50 14.06 14.05 -1.69
N LYS A 51 15.02 13.64 -2.54
CA LYS A 51 16.06 14.53 -3.07
C LYS A 51 15.46 15.73 -3.81
N LEU A 52 14.47 15.50 -4.66
CA LEU A 52 13.79 16.57 -5.40
C LEU A 52 13.08 17.55 -4.45
N ARG A 53 12.40 17.05 -3.41
CA ARG A 53 11.75 17.91 -2.39
C ARG A 53 12.79 18.76 -1.65
N LEU A 54 13.93 18.19 -1.30
CA LEU A 54 15.02 18.92 -0.65
C LEU A 54 15.56 20.05 -1.55
N LEU A 55 15.83 19.75 -2.82
CA LEU A 55 16.30 20.75 -3.79
C LEU A 55 15.28 21.88 -4.01
N GLN A 56 14.00 21.55 -4.10
CA GLN A 56 12.92 22.54 -4.19
C GLN A 56 12.89 23.45 -2.96
N ARG A 57 13.04 22.88 -1.76
CA ARG A 57 13.07 23.63 -0.51
C ARG A 57 14.27 24.58 -0.44
N ILE A 58 15.47 24.11 -0.81
CA ILE A 58 16.67 24.95 -0.91
C ILE A 58 16.44 26.10 -1.90
N ARG A 59 15.88 25.81 -3.08
CA ARG A 59 15.57 26.83 -4.09
C ARG A 59 14.61 27.90 -3.55
N GLN A 60 13.59 27.51 -2.78
CA GLN A 60 12.68 28.45 -2.15
C GLN A 60 13.40 29.34 -1.13
N TYR A 61 14.23 28.77 -0.25
CA TYR A 61 15.01 29.55 0.71
C TYR A 61 15.96 30.54 0.03
N VAL A 62 16.67 30.12 -1.02
CA VAL A 62 17.57 31.00 -1.79
C VAL A 62 16.80 32.13 -2.50
N LYS A 63 15.58 31.87 -2.98
CA LYS A 63 14.72 32.90 -3.58
C LYS A 63 14.20 33.91 -2.55
N LEU A 64 13.91 33.48 -1.33
CA LEU A 64 13.37 34.32 -0.25
C LEU A 64 14.44 35.15 0.47
N GLY A 65 15.72 34.76 0.34
CA GLY A 65 16.86 35.47 0.93
C GLY A 65 17.47 36.58 0.05
N LYS A 66 16.78 37.02 -1.01
CA LYS A 66 17.15 38.17 -1.83
C LYS A 66 16.10 39.26 -1.75
#